data_AF-A0A346PS88-F1
#
_entry.id   AF-A0A346PS88-F1
#
_cell.length_a   1.000
_cell.length_b   1.000
_cell.length_c   1.000
_cell.angle_alpha   90.00
_cell.angle_beta   90.00
_cell.angle_gamma   90.00
#
_symmetry.space_group_name_H-M   'P 1'
#
loop_
_entity.id
_entity.type
_entity.pdbx_description
1 polymer ?
#
loop_
_entity_poly.entity_id
_entity_poly.type
_entity_poly.pdbx_seq_one_letter_code
_entity_poly.pdbx_strand_id
1 'polypeptide(L)'
;MADDDPTTDEDAQDTSAEADDGPSELEDISGVGESKAEALREAGFESVQDVKEATQDELAETDGIGNALAARIKADVGDLEVTDETDAEIEDEEPEEAEPEADVETELQARGLTEKTPELSDDEERLLARRRTIGKPQFNRQDYHKKKRTPESWRRPRGQLSKQRRGIKGKGPKVQAGYRTPEAVRGKHPSGFEEVYVETPDDLEGVDGDYEAVRIASSVGARKRERIEELAEESEIRVLNPTYEEVEVESND
;
A
#
# COMPACT_ATOMS: atom_id res chain seq x y z
N MET A 1 23.06 16.91 -69.64
CA MET A 1 21.74 16.91 -70.28
C MET A 1 20.79 16.47 -69.21
N ALA A 2 19.89 17.25 -68.67
CA ALA A 2 19.33 18.57 -68.92
C ALA A 2 18.43 18.81 -67.67
N ASP A 3 18.38 20.01 -67.08
CA ASP A 3 17.19 20.89 -67.10
C ASP A 3 15.95 20.18 -66.50
N ASP A 4 15.16 20.67 -65.55
CA ASP A 4 14.66 22.01 -65.25
C ASP A 4 13.67 21.83 -64.06
N ASP A 5 13.44 22.88 -63.26
CA ASP A 5 12.26 23.08 -62.38
C ASP A 5 10.98 23.17 -63.27
N PRO A 6 9.75 23.55 -62.83
CA PRO A 6 9.15 23.81 -61.51
C PRO A 6 7.76 23.12 -61.36
N THR A 7 7.00 23.40 -60.30
CA THR A 7 5.63 23.96 -60.39
C THR A 7 4.99 24.10 -59.00
N THR A 8 4.77 25.37 -58.66
CA THR A 8 3.89 25.98 -57.66
C THR A 8 2.44 25.50 -57.74
N ASP A 9 1.77 25.37 -56.60
CA ASP A 9 0.35 25.72 -56.50
C ASP A 9 0.10 26.48 -55.18
N GLU A 10 -0.23 27.75 -55.35
CA GLU A 10 -0.75 28.67 -54.34
C GLU A 10 -2.26 28.41 -54.25
N ASP A 11 -2.77 28.05 -53.05
CA ASP A 11 -4.21 28.01 -52.82
C ASP A 11 -4.68 29.27 -52.09
N ALA A 12 -5.77 29.80 -52.62
CA ALA A 12 -6.22 31.18 -52.53
C ALA A 12 -7.00 31.49 -51.24
N GLN A 13 -6.92 32.76 -50.85
CA GLN A 13 -7.84 33.40 -49.92
C GLN A 13 -9.21 33.56 -50.59
N ASP A 14 -10.26 33.03 -49.98
CA ASP A 14 -11.65 33.34 -50.32
C ASP A 14 -12.30 34.07 -49.13
N THR A 15 -12.36 35.39 -49.24
CA THR A 15 -13.09 36.27 -48.33
C THR A 15 -14.57 36.23 -48.68
N SER A 16 -15.36 35.49 -47.90
CA SER A 16 -16.81 35.56 -47.91
C SER A 16 -17.30 36.22 -46.61
N ALA A 17 -18.03 37.32 -46.77
CA ALA A 17 -18.72 38.03 -45.71
C ALA A 17 -19.87 37.16 -45.20
N GLU A 18 -19.68 36.56 -44.02
CA GLU A 18 -20.74 35.92 -43.26
C GLU A 18 -21.51 37.00 -42.48
N ALA A 19 -22.83 36.93 -42.53
CA ALA A 19 -23.70 37.73 -41.68
C ALA A 19 -23.41 37.38 -40.22
N ASP A 20 -23.08 38.40 -39.43
CA ASP A 20 -22.82 38.29 -38.00
C ASP A 20 -24.13 37.89 -37.29
N ASP A 21 -24.29 36.60 -36.99
CA ASP A 21 -25.38 36.03 -36.17
C ASP A 21 -25.04 36.17 -34.67
N GLY A 22 -24.31 37.23 -34.31
CA GLY A 22 -23.87 37.55 -32.95
C GLY A 22 -24.84 38.47 -32.21
N PRO A 23 -24.73 38.57 -30.87
CA PRO A 23 -25.55 39.48 -30.07
C PRO A 23 -25.36 40.93 -30.53
N SER A 24 -26.44 41.66 -30.82
CA SER A 24 -26.38 43.06 -31.27
C SER A 24 -26.26 44.06 -30.14
N GLU A 25 -26.75 43.70 -28.95
CA GLU A 25 -26.73 44.54 -27.75
C GLU A 25 -26.03 43.81 -26.60
N LEU A 26 -25.43 44.55 -25.66
CA LEU A 26 -24.72 43.96 -24.50
C LEU A 26 -25.63 43.06 -23.65
N GLU A 27 -26.94 43.30 -23.68
CA GLU A 27 -27.94 42.54 -22.94
C GLU A 27 -28.32 41.22 -23.63
N ASP A 28 -27.97 41.05 -24.90
CA ASP A 28 -28.19 39.80 -25.65
C ASP A 28 -27.10 38.75 -25.33
N ILE A 29 -26.00 39.15 -24.68
CA ILE A 29 -24.90 38.28 -24.32
C ILE A 29 -25.33 37.32 -23.19
N SER A 30 -25.04 36.03 -23.37
CA SER A 30 -25.41 34.96 -22.44
C SER A 30 -24.93 35.21 -21.00
N GLY A 31 -25.84 35.64 -20.12
CA GLY A 31 -25.58 35.85 -18.69
C GLY A 31 -25.31 37.30 -18.29
N VAL A 32 -25.34 38.23 -19.27
CA VAL A 32 -25.40 39.67 -19.06
C VAL A 32 -26.88 40.08 -19.04
N GLY A 33 -27.29 40.81 -18.01
CA GLY A 33 -28.61 41.44 -17.95
C GLY A 33 -28.43 42.95 -17.75
N GLU A 34 -29.52 43.72 -17.77
CA GLU A 34 -29.52 45.20 -17.70
C GLU A 34 -28.54 45.78 -16.65
N SER A 35 -28.49 45.19 -15.44
CA SER A 35 -27.59 45.64 -14.37
C SER A 35 -26.11 45.42 -14.65
N LYS A 36 -25.75 44.33 -15.36
CA LYS A 36 -24.37 44.01 -15.72
C LYS A 36 -23.96 44.68 -17.02
N ALA A 37 -24.90 44.87 -17.94
CA ALA A 37 -24.69 45.69 -19.13
C ALA A 37 -24.39 47.14 -18.74
N GLU A 38 -25.07 47.68 -17.72
CA GLU A 38 -24.75 49.00 -17.17
C GLU A 38 -23.35 49.03 -16.53
N ALA A 39 -22.95 47.99 -15.79
CA ALA A 39 -21.61 47.89 -15.23
C ALA A 39 -20.51 47.84 -16.31
N LEU A 40 -20.77 47.15 -17.43
CA LEU A 40 -19.87 47.15 -18.60
C LEU A 40 -19.78 48.53 -19.26
N ARG A 41 -20.90 49.24 -19.40
CA ARG A 41 -20.91 50.62 -19.92
C ARG A 41 -20.16 51.58 -18.98
N GLU A 42 -20.33 51.45 -17.67
CA GLU A 42 -19.62 52.26 -16.67
C GLU A 42 -18.11 51.97 -16.67
N ALA A 43 -17.72 50.74 -16.98
CA ALA A 43 -16.32 50.34 -17.21
C ALA A 43 -15.76 50.77 -18.58
N GLY A 44 -16.59 51.34 -19.47
CA GLY A 44 -16.17 51.88 -20.76
C GLY A 44 -16.36 50.94 -21.95
N PHE A 45 -16.99 49.77 -21.77
CA PHE A 45 -17.36 48.85 -22.84
C PHE A 45 -18.80 49.15 -23.29
N GLU A 46 -18.96 50.13 -24.18
CA GLU A 46 -20.27 50.64 -24.60
C GLU A 46 -20.93 49.79 -25.71
N SER A 47 -20.15 48.98 -26.42
CA SER A 47 -20.61 48.12 -27.51
C SER A 47 -20.07 46.69 -27.43
N VAL A 48 -20.73 45.77 -28.15
CA VAL A 48 -20.30 44.36 -28.25
C VAL A 48 -18.91 44.26 -28.87
N GLN A 49 -18.54 45.19 -29.75
CA GLN A 49 -17.19 45.27 -30.32
C GLN A 49 -16.13 45.63 -29.27
N ASP A 50 -16.46 46.52 -28.33
CA ASP A 50 -15.52 46.89 -27.24
C ASP A 50 -15.29 45.69 -26.31
N VAL A 51 -16.34 44.91 -26.03
CA VAL A 51 -16.23 43.65 -25.26
C VAL A 51 -15.44 42.59 -26.02
N LYS A 52 -15.53 42.58 -27.35
CA LYS A 52 -14.77 41.68 -28.21
C LYS A 52 -13.27 41.99 -28.16
N GLU A 53 -12.91 43.27 -28.18
CA GLU A 53 -11.51 43.73 -28.15
C GLU A 53 -10.90 43.73 -26.75
N ALA A 54 -11.71 43.79 -25.69
CA ALA A 54 -11.28 43.73 -24.30
C ALA A 54 -10.71 42.36 -23.92
N THR A 55 -9.66 42.32 -23.10
CA THR A 55 -9.12 41.07 -22.56
C THR A 55 -10.05 40.46 -21.51
N GLN A 56 -9.92 39.15 -21.27
CA GLN A 56 -10.74 38.46 -20.27
C GLN A 56 -10.57 39.07 -18.87
N ASP A 57 -9.36 39.50 -18.53
CA ASP A 57 -9.05 40.08 -17.23
C ASP A 57 -9.66 41.47 -17.08
N GLU A 58 -9.61 42.31 -18.12
CA GLU A 58 -10.27 43.63 -18.14
C GLU A 58 -11.79 43.51 -17.96
N LEU A 59 -12.41 42.48 -18.54
CA LEU A 59 -13.83 42.20 -18.31
C LEU A 59 -14.10 41.67 -16.91
N ALA A 60 -13.17 40.90 -16.34
CA ALA A 60 -13.31 40.31 -15.01
C ALA A 60 -13.09 41.31 -13.86
N GLU A 61 -12.45 42.44 -14.15
CA GLU A 61 -12.27 43.56 -13.20
C GLU A 61 -13.55 44.40 -13.05
N THR A 62 -14.53 44.24 -13.93
CA THR A 62 -15.79 45.00 -13.85
C THR A 62 -16.70 44.49 -12.74
N ASP A 63 -17.36 45.43 -12.05
CA ASP A 63 -18.18 45.12 -10.87
C ASP A 63 -19.33 44.15 -11.20
N GLY A 64 -19.20 42.92 -10.72
CA GLY A 64 -20.20 41.85 -10.88
C GLY A 64 -19.97 40.89 -12.05
N ILE A 65 -18.85 41.02 -12.78
CA ILE A 65 -18.40 40.06 -13.78
C ILE A 65 -17.11 39.42 -13.27
N GLY A 66 -17.18 38.23 -12.70
CA GLY A 66 -15.98 37.48 -12.32
C GLY A 66 -15.37 36.72 -13.50
N ASN A 67 -14.16 36.16 -13.34
CA ASN A 67 -13.42 35.43 -14.38
C ASN A 67 -14.27 34.39 -15.13
N ALA A 68 -15.15 33.67 -14.42
CA ALA A 68 -16.03 32.66 -15.02
C ALA A 68 -17.12 33.26 -15.95
N LEU A 69 -17.61 34.46 -15.63
CA LEU A 69 -18.58 35.16 -16.48
C LEU A 69 -17.88 35.89 -17.63
N ALA A 70 -16.71 36.48 -17.38
CA ALA A 70 -15.87 37.09 -18.42
C ALA A 70 -15.50 36.08 -19.52
N ALA A 71 -15.02 34.89 -19.14
CA ALA A 71 -14.73 33.81 -20.09
C ALA A 71 -15.97 33.39 -20.90
N ARG A 72 -17.16 33.40 -20.29
CA ARG A 72 -18.43 33.06 -20.95
C ARG A 72 -18.86 34.16 -21.93
N ILE A 73 -18.75 35.42 -21.54
CA ILE A 73 -19.04 36.59 -22.38
C ILE A 73 -18.12 36.58 -23.61
N LYS A 74 -16.83 36.36 -23.40
CA LYS A 74 -15.80 36.30 -24.46
C LYS A 74 -16.06 35.15 -25.43
N ALA A 75 -16.49 33.99 -24.92
CA ALA A 75 -16.89 32.84 -25.73
C ALA A 75 -18.17 33.07 -26.55
N ASP A 76 -19.10 33.86 -26.04
CA ASP A 76 -20.39 34.17 -26.69
C ASP A 76 -20.24 35.25 -27.78
N VAL A 77 -19.35 36.22 -27.57
CA VAL A 77 -18.98 37.29 -28.54
C VAL A 77 -17.95 36.80 -29.57
N GLY A 78 -17.47 35.56 -29.43
CA GLY A 78 -16.71 34.83 -30.45
C GLY A 78 -15.22 35.18 -30.53
N ASP A 79 -14.63 35.72 -29.45
CA ASP A 79 -13.20 36.05 -29.41
C ASP A 79 -12.42 35.02 -28.60
N LEU A 80 -12.01 33.94 -29.26
CA LEU A 80 -11.06 32.98 -28.72
C LEU A 80 -9.64 33.42 -29.07
N GLU A 81 -9.17 34.54 -28.50
CA GLU A 81 -7.73 34.79 -28.40
C GLU A 81 -7.21 34.10 -27.13
N VAL A 82 -6.74 32.85 -27.30
CA VAL A 82 -5.91 32.16 -26.31
C VAL A 82 -4.54 32.84 -26.34
N THR A 83 -4.34 33.85 -25.50
CA THR A 83 -3.01 34.35 -25.18
C THR A 83 -2.43 33.48 -24.07
N ASP A 84 -1.43 32.66 -24.41
CA ASP A 84 -0.60 31.84 -23.51
C ASP A 84 0.30 32.68 -22.57
N GLU A 85 -0.18 33.80 -22.04
CA GLU A 85 0.56 34.65 -21.10
C GLU A 85 -0.38 35.21 -20.02
N THR A 86 -0.78 34.34 -19.08
CA THR A 86 -1.00 34.77 -17.69
C THR A 86 0.03 34.04 -16.85
N ASP A 87 1.17 34.72 -16.70
CA ASP A 87 2.22 34.43 -15.73
C ASP A 87 1.63 34.64 -14.33
N ALA A 88 0.88 33.65 -13.86
CA ALA A 88 0.66 33.49 -12.43
C ALA A 88 1.99 32.96 -11.89
N GLU A 89 2.73 33.80 -11.16
CA GLU A 89 3.76 33.37 -10.21
C GLU A 89 3.08 32.47 -9.17
N ILE A 90 2.80 31.23 -9.55
CA ILE A 90 2.85 30.10 -8.65
C ILE A 90 4.34 29.99 -8.37
N GLU A 91 4.71 30.25 -7.13
CA GLU A 91 5.95 29.78 -6.57
C GLU A 91 5.87 28.25 -6.64
N ASP A 92 6.13 27.71 -7.84
CA ASP A 92 6.45 26.32 -8.08
C ASP A 92 7.77 26.14 -7.35
N GLU A 93 7.68 25.81 -6.06
CA GLU A 93 8.65 24.94 -5.45
C GLU A 93 8.58 23.66 -6.30
N GLU A 94 9.30 23.67 -7.43
CA GLU A 94 9.63 22.47 -8.19
C GLU A 94 9.97 21.43 -7.11
N PRO A 95 9.20 20.34 -6.98
CA PRO A 95 9.70 19.25 -6.19
C PRO A 95 11.01 18.90 -6.87
N GLU A 96 12.14 19.10 -6.18
CA GLU A 96 13.44 18.59 -6.62
C GLU A 96 13.16 17.21 -7.19
N GLU A 97 13.40 17.02 -8.49
CA GLU A 97 13.40 15.70 -9.07
C GLU A 97 14.44 14.93 -8.28
N ALA A 98 13.97 14.16 -7.29
CA ALA A 98 14.79 13.24 -6.54
C ALA A 98 15.52 12.42 -7.59
N GLU A 99 16.85 12.59 -7.66
CA GLU A 99 17.67 11.72 -8.49
C GLU A 99 17.21 10.28 -8.25
N PRO A 100 17.10 9.44 -9.29
CA PRO A 100 16.73 8.05 -9.08
C PRO A 100 17.72 7.51 -8.05
N GLU A 101 17.21 7.18 -6.86
CA GLU A 101 18.02 6.66 -5.77
C GLU A 101 18.89 5.58 -6.39
N ALA A 102 20.21 5.77 -6.31
CA ALA A 102 21.18 4.84 -6.85
C ALA A 102 20.72 3.43 -6.51
N ASP A 103 20.83 2.46 -7.43
CA ASP A 103 20.46 1.07 -7.20
C ASP A 103 21.25 0.51 -5.99
N VAL A 104 20.78 0.81 -4.78
CA VAL A 104 21.35 0.38 -3.51
C VAL A 104 20.86 -1.04 -3.29
N GLU A 105 21.78 -1.94 -3.00
CA GLU A 105 21.44 -3.35 -2.81
C GLU A 105 20.61 -3.48 -1.52
N THR A 106 19.30 -3.69 -1.64
CA THR A 106 18.41 -3.90 -0.50
C THR A 106 18.28 -5.39 -0.16
N GLU A 107 18.25 -5.75 1.13
CA GLU A 107 17.96 -7.10 1.59
C GLU A 107 16.81 -7.15 2.63
N LEU A 108 16.13 -8.30 2.72
CA LEU A 108 15.05 -8.50 3.70
C LEU A 108 15.62 -8.89 5.07
N GLN A 109 15.47 -8.02 6.06
CA GLN A 109 15.85 -8.28 7.45
C GLN A 109 14.62 -8.41 8.36
N ALA A 110 14.71 -9.26 9.39
CA ALA A 110 13.63 -9.45 10.36
C ALA A 110 13.70 -8.39 11.47
N ARG A 111 12.55 -7.84 11.87
CA ARG A 111 12.46 -6.95 13.04
C ARG A 111 12.81 -7.66 14.35
N GLY A 112 13.38 -6.92 15.30
CA GLY A 112 13.60 -7.33 16.68
C GLY A 112 14.69 -8.39 16.89
N LEU A 113 14.74 -8.91 18.13
CA LEU A 113 15.82 -9.77 18.62
C LEU A 113 15.70 -11.24 18.16
N THR A 114 15.78 -11.48 16.86
CA THR A 114 15.60 -12.81 16.24
C THR A 114 16.63 -13.84 16.72
N GLU A 115 17.85 -13.44 17.05
CA GLU A 115 18.91 -14.37 17.49
C GLU A 115 18.94 -14.60 19.01
N LYS A 116 18.08 -13.94 19.79
CA LYS A 116 18.04 -14.10 21.27
C LYS A 116 17.77 -15.56 21.63
N THR A 117 18.51 -16.09 22.59
CA THR A 117 18.40 -17.46 23.11
C THR A 117 18.07 -17.39 24.61
N PRO A 118 17.20 -18.26 25.13
CA PRO A 118 16.80 -18.18 26.54
C PRO A 118 17.90 -18.61 27.49
N GLU A 119 17.80 -18.15 28.73
CA GLU A 119 18.56 -18.71 29.84
C GLU A 119 17.85 -19.98 30.35
N LEU A 120 18.53 -21.13 30.31
CA LEU A 120 17.97 -22.41 30.78
C LEU A 120 18.90 -23.04 31.81
N SER A 121 18.32 -23.79 32.75
CA SER A 121 19.11 -24.62 33.65
C SER A 121 19.76 -25.80 32.91
N ASP A 122 20.92 -26.28 33.39
CA ASP A 122 21.63 -27.44 32.82
C ASP A 122 20.71 -28.67 32.64
N ASP A 123 19.81 -28.89 33.60
CA ASP A 123 18.87 -29.99 33.57
C ASP A 123 17.81 -29.81 32.47
N GLU A 124 17.30 -28.59 32.27
CA GLU A 124 16.35 -28.27 31.21
C GLU A 124 16.99 -28.35 29.84
N GLU A 125 18.19 -27.81 29.65
CA GLU A 125 18.92 -27.91 28.40
C GLU A 125 19.15 -29.37 28.01
N ARG A 126 19.61 -30.20 28.97
CA ARG A 126 19.77 -31.65 28.78
C ARG A 126 18.45 -32.33 28.39
N LEU A 127 17.34 -31.98 29.06
CA LEU A 127 16.03 -32.56 28.75
C LEU A 127 15.48 -32.09 27.40
N LEU A 128 15.75 -30.85 27.00
CA LEU A 128 15.37 -30.26 25.72
C LEU A 128 16.12 -30.95 24.57
N ALA A 129 17.43 -31.14 24.73
CA ALA A 129 18.25 -31.91 23.79
C ALA A 129 17.74 -33.35 23.67
N ARG A 130 17.46 -34.02 24.81
CA ARG A 130 16.90 -35.38 24.82
C ARG A 130 15.55 -35.46 24.08
N ARG A 131 14.67 -34.46 24.25
CA ARG A 131 13.40 -34.36 23.53
C ARG A 131 13.62 -34.29 22.02
N ARG A 132 14.58 -33.47 21.57
CA ARG A 132 14.94 -33.32 20.15
C ARG A 132 15.49 -34.62 19.56
N THR A 133 16.34 -35.33 20.30
CA THR A 133 16.95 -36.60 19.85
C THR A 133 15.95 -37.74 19.75
N ILE A 134 15.08 -37.93 20.76
CA ILE A 134 14.12 -39.05 20.78
C ILE A 134 12.98 -38.80 19.79
N GLY A 135 12.49 -37.56 19.72
CA GLY A 135 11.34 -37.20 18.91
C GLY A 135 10.06 -37.95 19.30
N LYS A 136 9.10 -38.03 18.37
CA LYS A 136 7.86 -38.79 18.53
C LYS A 136 7.44 -39.40 17.20
N PRO A 137 6.75 -40.55 17.20
CA PRO A 137 6.09 -41.06 16.00
C PRO A 137 5.07 -40.04 15.47
N GLN A 138 4.74 -40.12 14.18
CA GLN A 138 3.77 -39.21 13.54
C GLN A 138 2.35 -39.31 14.15
N PHE A 139 1.98 -40.47 14.71
CA PHE A 139 0.63 -40.73 15.24
C PHE A 139 -0.51 -40.44 14.27
N ASN A 140 -0.33 -40.79 13.00
CA ASN A 140 -1.40 -40.73 12.01
C ASN A 140 -2.41 -41.87 12.18
N ARG A 141 -3.67 -41.62 11.81
CA ARG A 141 -4.74 -42.63 11.82
C ARG A 141 -4.36 -43.87 11.01
N GLN A 142 -4.70 -45.07 11.49
CA GLN A 142 -4.46 -46.30 10.71
C GLN A 142 -5.04 -46.20 9.29
N ASP A 143 -4.27 -46.67 8.31
CA ASP A 143 -4.67 -46.74 6.90
C ASP A 143 -5.07 -45.39 6.25
N TYR A 144 -4.68 -44.25 6.83
CA TYR A 144 -4.95 -42.91 6.25
C TYR A 144 -4.44 -42.79 4.80
N HIS A 145 -3.19 -43.21 4.57
CA HIS A 145 -2.54 -43.19 3.25
C HIS A 145 -3.23 -44.10 2.21
N LYS A 146 -4.09 -45.04 2.63
CA LYS A 146 -4.77 -45.96 1.69
C LYS A 146 -6.03 -45.35 1.07
N LYS A 147 -6.63 -44.33 1.71
CA LYS A 147 -7.93 -43.77 1.30
C LYS A 147 -7.98 -42.27 1.56
N LYS A 148 -8.12 -41.46 0.50
CA LYS A 148 -8.23 -39.99 0.57
C LYS A 148 -9.32 -39.48 1.54
N ARG A 149 -10.46 -40.18 1.65
CA ARG A 149 -11.53 -39.85 2.62
C ARG A 149 -11.15 -40.04 4.09
N THR A 150 -10.01 -40.67 4.37
CA THR A 150 -9.55 -40.95 5.73
C THR A 150 -8.49 -39.93 6.10
N PRO A 151 -8.80 -38.96 6.97
CA PRO A 151 -7.82 -37.92 7.34
C PRO A 151 -6.69 -38.49 8.19
N GLU A 152 -5.58 -37.74 8.25
CA GLU A 152 -4.39 -38.10 9.02
C GLU A 152 -4.63 -38.03 10.54
N SER A 153 -5.56 -37.15 10.96
CA SER A 153 -5.97 -36.96 12.36
C SER A 153 -6.20 -38.28 13.10
N TRP A 154 -5.41 -38.50 14.16
CA TRP A 154 -5.42 -39.73 14.94
C TRP A 154 -6.83 -40.13 15.40
N ARG A 155 -7.16 -41.42 15.24
CA ARG A 155 -8.35 -42.04 15.83
C ARG A 155 -7.96 -43.39 16.41
N ARG A 156 -8.37 -43.66 17.65
CA ARG A 156 -8.10 -44.94 18.31
C ARG A 156 -8.62 -46.10 17.44
N PRO A 157 -7.77 -47.06 17.04
CA PRO A 157 -8.20 -48.16 16.20
C PRO A 157 -9.15 -49.08 16.99
N ARG A 158 -10.41 -49.16 16.56
CA ARG A 158 -11.47 -49.90 17.28
C ARG A 158 -11.71 -51.32 16.76
N GLY A 159 -11.51 -51.58 15.47
CA GLY A 159 -11.92 -52.86 14.85
C GLY A 159 -11.27 -54.11 15.46
N GLN A 160 -12.05 -55.18 15.64
CA GLN A 160 -11.66 -56.43 16.31
C GLN A 160 -10.38 -57.07 15.74
N LEU A 161 -10.21 -57.00 14.43
CA LEU A 161 -9.06 -57.58 13.72
C LEU A 161 -8.02 -56.53 13.29
N SER A 162 -8.13 -55.28 13.77
CA SER A 162 -7.16 -54.23 13.45
C SER A 162 -5.76 -54.66 13.89
N LYS A 163 -4.82 -54.58 12.94
CA LYS A 163 -3.44 -54.99 13.11
C LYS A 163 -2.67 -53.99 13.98
N GLN A 164 -2.94 -52.70 13.82
CA GLN A 164 -2.42 -51.64 14.68
C GLN A 164 -2.95 -51.79 16.12
N ARG A 165 -4.25 -52.07 16.29
CA ARG A 165 -4.84 -52.26 17.63
C ARG A 165 -4.21 -53.43 18.38
N ARG A 166 -3.94 -54.53 17.68
CA ARG A 166 -3.27 -55.73 18.21
C ARG A 166 -1.77 -55.54 18.46
N GLY A 167 -1.18 -54.39 18.09
CA GLY A 167 0.23 -54.10 18.33
C GLY A 167 1.19 -54.83 17.39
N ILE A 168 0.76 -55.19 16.18
CA ILE A 168 1.64 -55.83 15.21
C ILE A 168 2.68 -54.83 14.72
N LYS A 169 3.97 -55.18 14.85
CA LYS A 169 5.11 -54.36 14.41
C LYS A 169 4.95 -53.98 12.93
N GLY A 170 5.25 -52.72 12.61
CA GLY A 170 5.11 -52.16 11.26
C GLY A 170 3.75 -51.55 10.93
N LYS A 171 2.74 -51.62 11.83
CA LYS A 171 1.44 -50.94 11.64
C LYS A 171 1.32 -49.57 12.33
N GLY A 172 2.45 -49.06 12.82
CA GLY A 172 2.53 -47.81 13.58
C GLY A 172 2.19 -48.00 15.06
N PRO A 173 2.77 -47.17 15.94
CA PRO A 173 2.49 -47.21 17.37
C PRO A 173 1.09 -46.68 17.68
N LYS A 174 0.54 -47.12 18.81
CA LYS A 174 -0.71 -46.61 19.37
C LYS A 174 -0.36 -45.52 20.38
N VAL A 175 -1.11 -44.41 20.38
CA VAL A 175 -0.97 -43.37 21.40
C VAL A 175 -1.09 -43.97 22.80
N GLN A 176 -0.09 -43.69 23.64
CA GLN A 176 0.08 -44.16 25.01
C GLN A 176 0.78 -43.09 25.84
N ALA A 177 0.58 -43.09 27.17
CA ALA A 177 1.17 -42.09 28.07
C ALA A 177 2.71 -42.11 28.07
N GLY A 178 3.34 -43.26 27.79
CA GLY A 178 4.80 -43.39 27.73
C GLY A 178 5.47 -42.62 26.58
N TYR A 179 4.70 -42.07 25.63
CA TYR A 179 5.22 -41.20 24.57
C TYR A 179 5.24 -39.72 24.96
N ARG A 180 4.85 -39.37 26.19
CA ARG A 180 4.92 -37.98 26.65
C ARG A 180 6.38 -37.53 26.75
N THR A 181 6.62 -36.27 26.39
CA THR A 181 7.89 -35.60 26.63
C THR A 181 8.06 -35.29 28.13
N PRO A 182 9.32 -35.10 28.60
CA PRO A 182 9.58 -34.70 29.97
C PRO A 182 8.80 -33.44 30.33
N GLU A 183 8.33 -33.34 31.57
CA GLU A 183 7.43 -32.28 32.02
C GLU A 183 8.06 -30.90 31.95
N ALA A 184 9.28 -30.74 32.46
CA ALA A 184 10.02 -29.47 32.48
C ALA A 184 10.23 -28.81 31.10
N VAL A 185 10.22 -29.59 30.01
CA VAL A 185 10.44 -29.07 28.64
C VAL A 185 9.25 -29.35 27.71
N ARG A 186 8.11 -29.74 28.26
CA ARG A 186 6.91 -30.03 27.47
C ARG A 186 6.27 -28.70 27.07
N GLY A 187 6.16 -28.45 25.76
CA GLY A 187 5.53 -27.23 25.25
C GLY A 187 6.53 -26.14 24.85
N LYS A 188 7.75 -26.13 25.42
CA LYS A 188 8.82 -25.18 25.04
C LYS A 188 9.11 -25.20 23.53
N HIS A 189 9.36 -24.03 22.94
CA HIS A 189 9.81 -23.87 21.56
C HIS A 189 11.12 -24.67 21.32
N PRO A 190 11.47 -25.07 20.08
CA PRO A 190 12.74 -25.73 19.81
C PRO A 190 13.98 -24.94 20.25
N SER A 191 13.90 -23.60 20.32
CA SER A 191 14.96 -22.76 20.89
C SER A 191 15.05 -22.81 22.41
N GLY A 192 13.99 -23.27 23.08
CA GLY A 192 13.92 -23.37 24.55
C GLY A 192 12.98 -22.39 25.23
N PHE A 193 12.51 -21.34 24.54
CA PHE A 193 11.57 -20.37 25.13
C PHE A 193 10.22 -21.02 25.45
N GLU A 194 9.56 -20.49 26.48
CA GLU A 194 8.12 -20.66 26.65
C GLU A 194 7.37 -19.66 25.76
N GLU A 195 6.31 -20.12 25.09
CA GLU A 195 5.62 -19.30 24.10
C GLU A 195 4.45 -18.56 24.75
N VAL A 196 4.48 -17.23 24.70
CA VAL A 196 3.38 -16.36 25.14
C VAL A 196 2.61 -15.87 23.91
N TYR A 197 1.30 -16.07 23.91
CA TYR A 197 0.43 -15.58 22.83
C TYR A 197 0.00 -14.14 23.11
N VAL A 198 0.21 -13.25 22.12
CA VAL A 198 -0.03 -11.81 22.25
C VAL A 198 -0.95 -11.30 21.12
N GLU A 199 -1.91 -10.45 21.47
CA GLU A 199 -2.85 -9.82 20.51
C GLU A 199 -2.81 -8.28 20.54
N THR A 200 -2.35 -7.72 21.65
CA THR A 200 -2.28 -6.28 21.93
C THR A 200 -0.93 -5.88 22.56
N PRO A 201 -0.51 -4.61 22.43
CA PRO A 201 0.69 -4.11 23.10
C PRO A 201 0.70 -4.35 24.61
N ASP A 202 -0.47 -4.26 25.25
CA ASP A 202 -0.62 -4.43 26.69
C ASP A 202 -0.33 -5.88 27.15
N ASP A 203 -0.48 -6.88 26.27
CA ASP A 203 -0.19 -8.29 26.59
C ASP A 203 1.33 -8.55 26.74
N LEU A 204 2.19 -7.59 26.40
CA LEU A 204 3.62 -7.66 26.65
C LEU A 204 3.96 -7.40 28.12
N GLU A 205 3.04 -6.82 28.91
CA GLU A 205 3.27 -6.51 30.31
C GLU A 205 3.45 -7.81 31.13
N GLY A 206 4.59 -7.92 31.80
CA GLY A 206 4.91 -9.05 32.67
C GLY A 206 5.51 -10.27 31.97
N VAL A 207 5.81 -10.17 30.67
CA VAL A 207 6.56 -11.20 29.93
C VAL A 207 8.04 -11.09 30.24
N ASP A 208 8.68 -12.20 30.63
CA ASP A 208 10.11 -12.25 30.91
C ASP A 208 10.90 -12.67 29.67
N GLY A 209 11.56 -11.72 29.01
CA GLY A 209 12.27 -11.93 27.76
C GLY A 209 13.44 -12.92 27.83
N ASP A 210 13.89 -13.33 29.02
CA ASP A 210 15.01 -14.27 29.18
C ASP A 210 14.54 -15.74 29.18
N TYR A 211 13.27 -15.99 29.55
CA TYR A 211 12.67 -17.34 29.57
C TYR A 211 11.54 -17.51 28.57
N GLU A 212 10.86 -16.42 28.21
CA GLU A 212 9.66 -16.38 27.38
C GLU A 212 9.93 -15.68 26.05
N ALA A 213 9.25 -16.14 25.01
CA ALA A 213 9.22 -15.47 23.72
C ALA A 213 7.78 -15.32 23.25
N VAL A 214 7.52 -14.23 22.54
CA VAL A 214 6.17 -13.86 22.14
C VAL A 214 5.86 -14.40 20.74
N ARG A 215 4.65 -14.93 20.59
CA ARG A 215 4.04 -15.20 19.29
C ARG A 215 2.83 -14.29 19.10
N ILE A 216 2.93 -13.39 18.13
CA ILE A 216 1.84 -12.49 17.78
C ILE A 216 0.76 -13.28 17.04
N ALA A 217 -0.50 -13.15 17.45
CA ALA A 217 -1.62 -13.81 16.78
C ALA A 217 -1.73 -13.38 15.30
N SER A 218 -2.14 -14.31 14.44
CA SER A 218 -2.26 -14.06 12.99
C SER A 218 -3.39 -13.08 12.64
N SER A 219 -4.34 -12.84 13.54
CA SER A 219 -5.43 -11.87 13.38
C SER A 219 -4.97 -10.41 13.55
N VAL A 220 -3.78 -10.19 14.11
CA VAL A 220 -3.25 -8.85 14.34
C VAL A 220 -2.72 -8.26 13.03
N GLY A 221 -3.30 -7.13 12.59
CA GLY A 221 -2.88 -6.45 11.37
C GLY A 221 -1.57 -5.67 11.52
N ALA A 222 -0.93 -5.35 10.38
CA ALA A 222 0.41 -4.75 10.30
C ALA A 222 0.60 -3.53 11.22
N ARG A 223 -0.32 -2.56 11.20
CA ARG A 223 -0.25 -1.35 12.06
C ARG A 223 -0.11 -1.66 13.55
N LYS A 224 -0.79 -2.70 14.04
CA LYS A 224 -0.68 -3.08 15.45
C LYS A 224 0.55 -3.96 15.69
N ARG A 225 0.90 -4.81 14.72
CA ARG A 225 2.12 -5.64 14.79
C ARG A 225 3.36 -4.78 14.93
N GLU A 226 3.48 -3.72 14.14
CA GLU A 226 4.59 -2.76 14.21
C GLU A 226 4.81 -2.25 15.63
N ARG A 227 3.76 -1.76 16.29
CA ARG A 227 3.82 -1.29 17.68
C ARG A 227 4.19 -2.39 18.67
N ILE A 228 3.72 -3.61 18.46
CA ILE A 228 4.04 -4.75 19.32
C ILE A 228 5.51 -5.15 19.14
N GLU A 229 6.01 -5.14 17.91
CA GLU A 229 7.40 -5.51 17.59
C GLU A 229 8.39 -4.50 18.16
N GLU A 230 8.12 -3.20 18.00
CA GLU A 230 8.91 -2.11 18.59
C GLU A 230 8.98 -2.22 20.12
N LEU A 231 7.83 -2.31 20.79
CA LEU A 231 7.77 -2.43 22.25
C LEU A 231 8.39 -3.74 22.77
N ALA A 232 8.27 -4.83 22.01
CA ALA A 232 8.90 -6.09 22.36
C ALA A 232 10.43 -5.99 22.28
N GLU A 233 10.96 -5.31 21.26
CA GLU A 233 12.39 -5.06 21.13
C GLU A 233 12.93 -4.17 22.26
N GLU A 234 12.21 -3.08 22.59
CA GLU A 234 12.55 -2.22 23.72
C GLU A 234 12.56 -2.97 25.06
N SER A 235 11.67 -3.95 25.21
CA SER A 235 11.57 -4.81 26.40
C SER A 235 12.50 -6.03 26.36
N GLU A 236 13.38 -6.11 25.36
CA GLU A 236 14.30 -7.23 25.11
C GLU A 236 13.61 -8.59 24.94
N ILE A 237 12.37 -8.61 24.44
CA ILE A 237 11.57 -9.82 24.20
C ILE A 237 11.70 -10.26 22.74
N ARG A 238 11.98 -11.55 22.52
CA ARG A 238 12.01 -12.12 21.17
C ARG A 238 10.62 -12.36 20.61
N VAL A 239 10.36 -11.85 19.40
CA VAL A 239 9.18 -12.19 18.60
C VAL A 239 9.46 -13.42 17.72
N LEU A 240 8.67 -14.48 17.84
CA LEU A 240 8.86 -15.74 17.11
C LEU A 240 8.42 -15.68 15.64
N ASN A 241 7.53 -14.75 15.31
CA ASN A 241 6.99 -14.53 13.97
C ASN A 241 7.15 -13.06 13.58
N PRO A 242 8.37 -12.57 13.33
CA PRO A 242 8.63 -11.17 13.03
C PRO A 242 8.17 -10.80 11.61
N THR A 243 7.93 -9.51 11.42
CA THR A 243 7.79 -8.88 10.10
C THR A 243 9.19 -8.69 9.48
N TYR A 244 9.31 -8.90 8.17
CA TYR A 244 10.54 -8.66 7.42
C TYR A 244 10.42 -7.33 6.67
N GLU A 245 11.46 -6.51 6.71
CA GLU A 245 11.58 -5.22 6.05
C GLU A 245 12.77 -5.18 5.11
N GLU A 246 12.67 -4.36 4.07
CA GLU A 246 13.75 -4.09 3.13
C GLU A 246 14.69 -3.06 3.77
N VAL A 247 15.96 -3.44 3.94
CA VAL A 247 17.02 -2.60 4.49
C VAL A 247 18.12 -2.48 3.44
N GLU A 248 18.63 -1.26 3.25
CA GLU A 248 19.76 -0.98 2.36
C GLU A 248 21.05 -1.57 2.92
N VAL A 249 21.81 -2.26 2.09
CA VAL A 249 23.09 -2.86 2.45
C VAL A 249 24.21 -2.09 1.76
N GLU A 250 25.19 -1.65 2.54
CA GLU A 250 26.42 -1.09 1.98
C GLU A 250 27.27 -2.21 1.38
N SER A 251 27.42 -2.23 0.06
CA SER A 251 28.30 -3.15 -0.65
C SER A 251 29.76 -2.87 -0.24
N ASN A 252 30.33 -3.69 0.66
CA ASN A 252 31.76 -3.63 0.98
C ASN A 252 32.57 -4.23 -0.18
N ASP A 253 33.10 -3.36 -1.06
CA ASP A 253 34.07 -3.70 -2.12
C ASP A 253 35.51 -3.83 -1.59
#